data_AF-A0A950JG28-F1
#
_entry.id   AF-A0A950JG28-F1
#
_cell.length_a   1.000
_cell.length_b   1.000
_cell.length_c   1.000
_cell.angle_alpha   90.00
_cell.angle_beta   90.00
_cell.angle_gamma   90.00
#
_symmetry.space_group_name_H-M   'P 1'
#
loop_
_entity.id
_entity.type
_entity.pdbx_description
1 polymer ?
#
loop_
_entity_poly.entity_id
_entity_poly.type
_entity_poly.pdbx_seq_one_letter_code
_entity_poly.pdbx_strand_id
1 'polypeptide(L)'
;DWKWLFIYPEQKVASVNHLVIPAARPIHFSLTSGSVMNAFFIPDLGSMIYTMNRMQTNLHLIADGPGQFLGLSTMFSGDGFAGMHFNVDSVTPDQFKAWVDQTRASGGKTLDSDAYKELSKPTSNVAPFVFSDVEPHLFQKILTQVLPPGPGPKPGPIVDADPWLVALCVRK
;
A
#
# COMPACT_ATOMS: atom_id res chain seq x y z
N ASP A 1 -2.65 9.02 4.08
CA ASP A 1 -3.51 8.75 2.90
C ASP A 1 -2.70 8.77 1.62
N TRP A 2 -3.18 8.06 0.59
CA TRP A 2 -2.60 7.92 -0.76
C TRP A 2 -1.14 7.40 -0.81
N LYS A 3 -0.85 6.39 -0.01
CA LYS A 3 0.41 5.64 -0.04
C LYS A 3 0.13 4.15 0.14
N TRP A 4 0.95 3.30 -0.44
CA TRP A 4 0.97 1.87 -0.15
C TRP A 4 2.10 1.56 0.82
N LEU A 5 1.75 0.92 1.94
CA LEU A 5 2.70 0.45 2.94
C LEU A 5 2.74 -1.07 2.91
N PHE A 6 3.92 -1.64 2.68
CA PHE A 6 4.15 -3.08 2.67
C PHE A 6 5.01 -3.44 3.87
N ILE A 7 4.56 -4.41 4.67
CA ILE A 7 5.26 -4.89 5.86
C ILE A 7 5.65 -6.35 5.63
N TYR A 8 6.92 -6.66 5.85
CA TYR A 8 7.47 -8.01 5.75
C TYR A 8 7.73 -8.53 7.16
N PRO A 9 6.77 -9.23 7.79
CA PRO A 9 6.85 -9.57 9.21
C PRO A 9 8.00 -10.53 9.54
N GLU A 10 8.28 -11.51 8.67
CA GLU A 10 9.39 -12.44 8.86
C GLU A 10 10.75 -11.73 8.73
N GLN A 11 10.86 -10.81 7.79
CA GLN A 11 12.07 -10.05 7.51
C GLN A 11 12.17 -8.78 8.35
N LYS A 12 11.16 -8.41 9.14
CA LYS A 12 11.11 -7.21 9.98
C LYS A 12 11.51 -5.93 9.24
N VAL A 13 11.13 -5.81 7.97
CA VAL A 13 11.35 -4.60 7.15
C VAL A 13 10.02 -4.13 6.60
N ALA A 14 9.96 -2.87 6.20
CA ALA A 14 8.81 -2.34 5.49
C ALA A 14 9.23 -1.44 4.33
N SER A 15 8.35 -1.28 3.36
CA SER A 15 8.58 -0.43 2.19
C SER A 15 7.32 0.37 1.86
N VAL A 16 7.53 1.55 1.29
CA VAL A 16 6.44 2.45 0.88
C VAL A 16 6.50 2.63 -0.63
N ASN A 17 5.36 2.45 -1.30
CA ASN A 17 5.18 2.56 -2.75
C ASN A 17 6.12 1.67 -3.61
N HIS A 18 6.76 0.68 -2.99
CA HIS A 18 7.60 -0.30 -3.66
C HIS A 18 7.43 -1.66 -2.99
N LEU A 19 7.09 -2.67 -3.78
CA LEU A 19 6.85 -4.04 -3.35
C LEU A 19 7.91 -4.92 -4.00
N VAL A 20 8.68 -5.67 -3.22
CA VAL A 20 9.69 -6.60 -3.73
C VAL A 20 9.26 -8.01 -3.34
N ILE A 21 9.16 -8.90 -4.32
CA ILE A 21 8.65 -10.26 -4.12
C ILE A 21 9.56 -11.30 -4.77
N PRO A 22 9.74 -12.48 -4.14
CA PRO A 22 10.44 -13.58 -4.79
C PRO A 22 9.58 -14.17 -5.93
N ALA A 23 10.19 -14.35 -7.11
CA ALA A 23 9.58 -15.04 -8.23
C ALA A 23 9.35 -16.53 -7.95
N ALA A 24 8.39 -17.13 -8.65
CA ALA A 24 8.01 -18.55 -8.61
C ALA A 24 7.68 -19.08 -7.20
N ARG A 25 7.16 -18.21 -6.31
CA ARG A 25 6.71 -18.59 -4.97
C ARG A 25 5.31 -18.06 -4.67
N PRO A 26 4.43 -18.86 -4.05
CA PRO A 26 3.16 -18.38 -3.52
C PRO A 26 3.39 -17.39 -2.38
N ILE A 27 2.83 -16.20 -2.52
CA ILE A 27 2.89 -15.14 -1.52
C ILE A 27 1.49 -14.91 -0.99
N HIS A 28 1.38 -14.89 0.34
CA HIS A 28 0.15 -14.56 1.03
C HIS A 28 0.16 -13.09 1.45
N PHE A 29 -0.73 -12.31 0.86
CA PHE A 29 -0.93 -10.91 1.21
C PHE A 29 -2.12 -10.79 2.17
N SER A 30 -1.85 -10.25 3.35
CA SER A 30 -2.87 -9.76 4.28
C SER A 30 -3.03 -8.26 4.07
N LEU A 31 -4.16 -7.83 3.54
CA LEU A 31 -4.42 -6.45 3.17
C LEU A 31 -5.48 -5.85 4.10
N THR A 32 -5.29 -4.58 4.46
CA THR A 32 -6.24 -3.75 5.23
C THR A 32 -6.11 -2.31 4.78
N SER A 33 -7.14 -1.49 4.98
CA SER A 33 -7.04 -0.04 4.77
C SER A 33 -6.92 0.72 6.08
N GLY A 34 -6.03 1.71 6.12
CA GLY A 34 -5.87 2.61 7.26
C GLY A 34 -6.87 3.77 7.29
N SER A 35 -7.61 4.03 6.20
CA SER A 35 -8.55 5.16 6.12
C SER A 35 -9.82 4.79 5.35
N VAL A 36 -9.88 5.14 4.07
CA VAL A 36 -10.99 4.86 3.16
C VAL A 36 -10.78 3.55 2.41
N MET A 37 -11.87 2.96 1.91
CA MET A 37 -11.75 1.78 1.07
C MET A 37 -10.85 2.09 -0.14
N ASN A 38 -10.05 1.11 -0.56
CA ASN A 38 -9.19 1.18 -1.74
C ASN A 38 -9.28 -0.14 -2.53
N ALA A 39 -8.68 -0.19 -3.72
CA ALA A 39 -8.63 -1.41 -4.51
C ALA A 39 -7.20 -1.65 -4.98
N PHE A 40 -6.55 -2.66 -4.41
CA PHE A 40 -5.21 -3.10 -4.79
C PHE A 40 -5.29 -3.84 -6.12
N PHE A 41 -4.58 -3.34 -7.15
CA PHE A 41 -4.57 -3.95 -8.47
C PHE A 41 -3.17 -4.02 -9.06
N ILE A 42 -2.78 -5.19 -9.56
CA ILE A 42 -1.59 -5.40 -10.38
C ILE A 42 -2.05 -6.04 -11.69
N PRO A 43 -2.17 -5.26 -12.80
CA PRO A 43 -2.71 -5.73 -14.07
C PRO A 43 -1.96 -6.94 -14.63
N ASP A 44 -0.64 -6.88 -14.61
CA ASP A 44 0.22 -7.90 -15.23
C ASP A 44 0.15 -9.25 -14.50
N LEU A 45 -0.21 -9.23 -13.22
CA LEU A 45 -0.42 -10.42 -12.40
C LEU A 45 -1.90 -10.78 -12.25
N GLY A 46 -2.79 -10.08 -12.98
CA GLY A 46 -4.24 -10.30 -12.97
C GLY A 46 -4.89 -10.17 -11.58
N SER A 47 -4.23 -9.51 -10.63
CA SER A 47 -4.56 -9.59 -9.22
C SER A 47 -5.26 -8.31 -8.78
N MET A 48 -6.57 -8.40 -8.50
CA MET A 48 -7.39 -7.30 -8.01
C MET A 48 -8.11 -7.70 -6.71
N ILE A 49 -7.99 -6.88 -5.67
CA ILE A 49 -8.72 -7.08 -4.42
C ILE A 49 -9.02 -5.75 -3.71
N TYR A 50 -10.20 -5.65 -3.12
CA TYR A 50 -10.60 -4.48 -2.33
C TYR A 50 -9.96 -4.52 -0.94
N THR A 51 -9.53 -3.36 -0.45
CA THR A 51 -9.01 -3.18 0.90
C THR A 51 -9.95 -2.27 1.67
N MET A 52 -10.47 -2.79 2.79
CA MET A 52 -11.43 -2.08 3.64
C MET A 52 -10.81 -1.82 5.02
N ASN A 53 -11.28 -0.76 5.66
CA ASN A 53 -10.87 -0.45 7.03
C ASN A 53 -11.51 -1.47 7.99
N ARG A 54 -10.79 -1.89 9.03
CA ARG A 54 -11.19 -2.91 10.02
C ARG A 54 -11.43 -4.32 9.48
N MET A 55 -11.16 -4.59 8.21
CA MET A 55 -11.26 -5.93 7.63
C MET A 55 -9.93 -6.36 7.06
N GLN A 56 -9.58 -7.62 7.28
CA GLN A 56 -8.46 -8.25 6.59
C GLN A 56 -9.00 -8.99 5.37
N THR A 57 -8.44 -8.67 4.21
CA THR A 57 -8.65 -9.43 2.98
C THR A 57 -7.38 -10.18 2.64
N ASN A 58 -7.51 -11.45 2.26
CA ASN A 58 -6.37 -12.29 1.91
C ASN A 58 -6.29 -12.43 0.39
N LEU A 59 -5.08 -12.27 -0.15
CA LEU A 59 -4.78 -12.48 -1.56
C LEU A 59 -3.60 -13.44 -1.68
N HIS A 60 -3.75 -14.45 -2.53
CA HIS A 60 -2.66 -15.32 -2.93
C HIS A 60 -2.18 -14.91 -4.32
N LEU A 61 -0.90 -14.65 -4.45
CA LEU A 61 -0.30 -14.21 -5.70
C LEU A 61 1.00 -14.96 -5.94
N ILE A 62 1.22 -15.33 -7.20
CA ILE A 62 2.46 -15.93 -7.69
C ILE A 62 2.89 -15.08 -8.88
N ALA A 63 4.16 -14.66 -8.90
CA ALA A 63 4.78 -14.10 -10.10
C ALA A 63 5.58 -15.22 -10.78
N ASP A 64 5.25 -15.56 -12.02
CA ASP A 64 5.84 -16.71 -12.72
C ASP A 64 7.35 -16.56 -12.95
N GLY A 65 7.84 -15.33 -13.09
CA GLY A 65 9.25 -15.04 -13.30
C GLY A 65 9.65 -13.65 -12.82
N PRO A 66 10.97 -13.38 -12.78
CA PRO A 66 11.49 -12.06 -12.44
C PRO A 66 11.04 -11.02 -13.45
N GLY A 67 10.69 -9.82 -12.96
CA GLY A 67 10.17 -8.75 -13.78
C GLY A 67 9.74 -7.55 -12.95
N GLN A 68 9.50 -6.42 -13.60
CA GLN A 68 8.95 -5.23 -12.98
C GLN A 68 7.50 -5.08 -13.43
N PHE A 69 6.61 -4.87 -12.47
CA PHE A 69 5.18 -4.70 -12.71
C PHE A 69 4.71 -3.40 -12.06
N LEU A 70 3.63 -2.84 -12.61
CA LEU A 70 3.02 -1.64 -12.06
C LEU A 70 1.80 -2.02 -11.22
N GLY A 71 1.78 -1.58 -9.98
CA GLY A 71 0.62 -1.62 -9.11
C GLY A 71 -0.11 -0.29 -9.09
N LEU A 72 -1.43 -0.33 -9.12
CA LEU A 72 -2.28 0.86 -9.03
C LEU A 72 -3.43 0.66 -8.04
N SER A 73 -3.95 1.78 -7.54
CA SER A 73 -5.29 1.78 -6.95
C SER A 73 -6.34 2.00 -8.04
N THR A 74 -7.37 1.16 -8.09
CA THR A 74 -8.48 1.30 -9.07
C THR A 74 -9.71 1.99 -8.51
N MET A 75 -9.71 2.36 -7.22
CA MET A 75 -10.86 2.99 -6.58
C MET A 75 -10.56 4.39 -6.07
N PHE A 76 -11.40 5.34 -6.49
CA PHE A 76 -11.27 6.75 -6.12
C PHE A 76 -11.27 6.92 -4.59
N SER A 77 -10.19 7.48 -4.07
CA SER A 77 -9.97 7.73 -2.65
C SER A 77 -9.66 9.20 -2.33
N GLY A 78 -10.01 10.12 -3.24
CA GLY A 78 -9.83 11.58 -3.10
C GLY A 78 -8.70 12.15 -3.97
N ASP A 79 -8.31 13.40 -3.69
CA ASP A 79 -7.46 14.23 -4.56
C ASP A 79 -6.08 13.62 -4.88
N GLY A 80 -5.51 12.82 -3.98
CA GLY A 80 -4.23 12.15 -4.18
C GLY A 80 -4.31 10.81 -4.95
N PHE A 81 -5.50 10.37 -5.36
CA PHE A 81 -5.72 9.07 -5.99
C PHE A 81 -4.91 8.87 -7.27
N ALA A 82 -4.81 9.90 -8.12
CA ALA A 82 -4.11 9.80 -9.40
C ALA A 82 -2.62 9.48 -9.27
N GLY A 83 -2.00 9.75 -8.12
CA GLY A 83 -0.60 9.43 -7.83
C GLY A 83 -0.40 8.10 -7.08
N MET A 84 -1.47 7.36 -6.80
CA MET A 84 -1.43 6.19 -5.91
C MET A 84 -1.01 4.92 -6.66
N HIS A 85 0.19 4.98 -7.23
CA HIS A 85 0.88 3.88 -7.90
C HIS A 85 2.00 3.33 -7.02
N PHE A 86 2.36 2.07 -7.23
CA PHE A 86 3.50 1.44 -6.60
C PHE A 86 4.21 0.52 -7.59
N ASN A 87 5.53 0.43 -7.48
CA ASN A 87 6.29 -0.49 -8.31
C ASN A 87 6.35 -1.85 -7.64
N VAL A 88 6.27 -2.92 -8.43
CA VAL A 88 6.40 -4.30 -7.97
C VAL A 88 7.59 -4.94 -8.67
N ASP A 89 8.63 -5.27 -7.92
CA ASP A 89 9.78 -6.00 -8.44
C ASP A 89 9.66 -7.47 -8.04
N SER A 90 9.43 -8.34 -9.04
CA SER A 90 9.65 -9.77 -8.88
C SER A 90 11.10 -10.09 -9.15
N VAL A 91 11.78 -10.65 -8.16
CA VAL A 91 13.22 -10.89 -8.18
C VAL A 91 13.52 -12.34 -7.82
N THR A 92 14.74 -12.81 -8.10
CA THR A 92 15.13 -14.15 -7.65
C THR A 92 15.18 -14.21 -6.11
N PRO A 93 15.06 -15.40 -5.49
CA PRO A 93 15.17 -15.54 -4.04
C PRO A 93 16.46 -14.94 -3.44
N ASP A 94 17.57 -15.04 -4.18
CA ASP A 94 18.86 -14.48 -3.75
C ASP A 94 18.87 -12.95 -3.80
N GLN A 95 18.29 -12.37 -4.85
CA GLN A 95 18.11 -10.92 -4.97
C GLN A 95 17.17 -10.39 -3.89
N PHE A 96 16.09 -11.10 -3.59
CA PHE A 96 15.19 -10.75 -2.50
C PHE A 96 15.93 -10.72 -1.16
N LYS A 97 16.71 -11.77 -0.88
CA LYS A 97 17.53 -11.83 0.34
C LYS A 97 18.51 -10.66 0.41
N ALA A 98 19.20 -10.36 -0.70
CA ALA A 98 20.13 -9.24 -0.77
C ALA A 98 19.44 -7.89 -0.51
N TRP A 99 18.24 -7.68 -1.07
CA TRP A 99 17.43 -6.48 -0.83
C TRP A 99 17.03 -6.34 0.65
N VAL A 100 16.63 -7.44 1.31
CA VAL A 100 16.31 -7.45 2.74
C VAL A 100 17.54 -7.08 3.57
N ASP A 101 18.68 -7.71 3.29
CA ASP A 101 19.93 -7.48 4.02
C ASP A 101 20.39 -6.03 3.85
N GLN A 102 20.32 -5.49 2.63
CA GLN A 102 20.63 -4.09 2.34
C GLN A 102 19.68 -3.14 3.06
N THR A 103 18.37 -3.43 3.07
CA THR A 103 17.37 -2.63 3.76
C THR A 103 17.64 -2.57 5.25
N ARG A 104 17.97 -3.70 5.88
CA ARG A 104 18.36 -3.75 7.29
C ARG A 104 19.67 -3.00 7.56
N ALA A 105 20.67 -3.20 6.71
CA ALA A 105 21.98 -2.56 6.84
C ALA A 105 21.96 -1.05 6.58
N SER A 106 20.93 -0.54 5.89
CA SER A 106 20.78 0.89 5.62
C SER A 106 20.68 1.76 6.87
N GLY A 107 20.36 1.17 8.04
CA GLY A 107 20.19 1.90 9.28
C GLY A 107 19.05 2.94 9.21
N GLY A 108 18.08 2.71 8.31
CA GLY A 108 16.92 3.58 8.11
C GLY A 108 16.03 3.72 9.34
N LYS A 109 14.91 4.44 9.19
CA LYS A 109 13.95 4.62 10.28
C LYS A 109 13.29 3.29 10.65
N THR A 110 12.91 3.15 11.92
CA THR A 110 12.00 2.11 12.39
C THR A 110 10.56 2.53 12.10
N LEU A 111 9.76 1.58 11.61
CA LEU A 111 8.32 1.77 11.48
C LEU A 111 7.62 1.39 12.79
N ASP A 112 7.45 2.38 13.65
CA ASP A 112 6.68 2.28 14.90
C ASP A 112 5.31 2.97 14.79
N SER A 113 4.54 2.90 15.87
CA SER A 113 3.22 3.52 16.00
C SER A 113 3.19 5.03 15.70
N ASP A 114 4.24 5.77 16.05
CA ASP A 114 4.30 7.22 15.81
C ASP A 114 4.73 7.54 14.38
N ALA A 115 5.72 6.81 13.85
CA ALA A 115 6.09 6.83 12.45
C ALA A 115 4.88 6.48 11.56
N TYR A 116 4.05 5.53 11.97
CA TYR A 116 2.81 5.19 11.28
C TYR A 116 1.80 6.34 11.31
N LYS A 117 1.58 7.00 12.46
CA LYS A 117 0.69 8.17 12.54
C LYS A 117 1.16 9.28 11.60
N GLU A 118 2.46 9.57 11.56
CA GLU A 118 3.03 10.54 10.63
C GLU A 118 2.84 10.10 9.17
N LEU A 119 3.08 8.82 8.87
CA LEU A 119 2.86 8.24 7.54
C LEU A 119 1.38 8.27 7.13
N SER A 120 0.45 8.14 8.07
CA SER A 120 -0.98 8.12 7.83
C SER A 120 -1.53 9.48 7.39
N LYS A 121 -0.81 10.57 7.63
CA LYS A 121 -1.21 11.92 7.21
C LYS A 121 -1.39 12.00 5.68
N PRO A 122 -2.29 12.86 5.18
CA PRO A 122 -2.52 13.02 3.74
C PRO A 122 -1.27 13.60 3.06
N THR A 123 -0.78 12.92 2.03
CA THR A 123 0.34 13.37 1.20
C THR A 123 0.14 12.86 -0.22
N SER A 124 0.61 13.58 -1.22
CA SER A 124 0.60 13.12 -2.62
C SER A 124 2.03 12.85 -3.11
N ASN A 125 2.15 11.94 -4.09
CA ASN A 125 3.38 11.70 -4.87
C ASN A 125 4.63 11.41 -4.03
N VAL A 126 4.50 10.56 -3.01
CA VAL A 126 5.64 10.19 -2.17
C VAL A 126 6.53 9.19 -2.90
N ALA A 127 7.81 9.55 -3.05
CA ALA A 127 8.82 8.68 -3.64
C ALA A 127 8.98 7.39 -2.82
N PRO A 128 9.35 6.25 -3.43
CA PRO A 128 9.55 5.01 -2.70
C PRO A 128 10.68 5.11 -1.67
N PHE A 129 10.46 4.53 -0.49
CA PHE A 129 11.47 4.42 0.55
C PHE A 129 11.23 3.20 1.43
N VAL A 130 12.22 2.86 2.25
CA VAL A 130 12.23 1.65 3.09
C VAL A 130 12.41 1.99 4.58
N PHE A 131 11.93 1.07 5.43
CA PHE A 131 12.16 1.03 6.86
C PHE A 131 13.00 -0.21 7.18
N SER A 132 14.06 -0.01 7.96
CA SER A 132 15.04 -1.04 8.31
C SER A 132 14.55 -1.97 9.43
N ASP A 133 13.56 -1.53 10.21
CA ASP A 133 12.94 -2.29 11.30
C ASP A 133 11.44 -1.96 11.41
N VAL A 134 10.67 -2.87 12.00
CA VAL A 134 9.22 -2.73 12.16
C VAL A 134 8.78 -3.17 13.54
N GLU A 135 7.95 -2.35 14.18
CA GLU A 135 7.35 -2.68 15.49
C GLU A 135 6.53 -3.99 15.42
N PRO A 136 6.74 -4.93 16.36
CA PRO A 136 5.96 -6.16 16.41
C PRO A 136 4.45 -5.91 16.46
N HIS A 137 3.69 -6.73 15.75
CA HIS A 137 2.22 -6.68 15.70
C HIS A 137 1.64 -5.34 15.19
N LEU A 138 2.41 -4.50 14.51
CA LEU A 138 1.92 -3.22 13.97
C LEU A 138 0.70 -3.40 13.07
N PHE A 139 0.71 -4.40 12.19
CA PHE A 139 -0.44 -4.73 11.34
C PHE A 139 -1.71 -5.00 12.16
N GLN A 140 -1.59 -5.77 13.24
CA GLN A 140 -2.71 -6.07 14.12
C GLN A 140 -3.23 -4.81 14.81
N LYS A 141 -2.34 -3.90 15.25
CA LYS A 141 -2.73 -2.61 15.86
C LYS A 141 -3.47 -1.69 14.90
N ILE A 142 -3.10 -1.71 13.61
CA ILE A 142 -3.80 -0.99 12.54
C ILE A 142 -5.19 -1.60 12.34
N LEU A 143 -5.26 -2.93 12.25
CA LEU A 143 -6.51 -3.66 12.02
C LEU A 143 -7.53 -3.46 13.14
N THR A 144 -7.09 -3.50 14.40
CA THR A 144 -7.96 -3.31 15.57
C THR A 144 -8.25 -1.84 15.87
N GLN A 145 -7.70 -0.89 15.09
CA GLN A 145 -7.77 0.55 15.32
C GLN A 145 -7.32 0.99 16.72
N VAL A 146 -6.34 0.30 17.31
CA VAL A 146 -5.59 0.88 18.44
C VAL A 146 -4.84 2.13 17.98
N LEU A 147 -4.43 2.16 16.70
CA LEU A 147 -3.98 3.36 16.03
C LEU A 147 -5.19 4.04 15.37
N PRO A 148 -5.34 5.37 15.50
CA PRO A 148 -6.44 6.07 14.87
C PRO A 148 -6.35 5.90 13.34
N PRO A 149 -7.49 5.76 12.64
CA PRO A 149 -7.49 5.73 11.19
C PRO A 149 -6.87 7.02 10.66
N GLY A 150 -6.24 6.94 9.49
CA GLY A 150 -5.79 8.12 8.77
C GLY A 150 -6.95 9.10 8.60
N PRO A 151 -6.71 10.42 8.63
CA PRO A 151 -7.76 11.44 8.64
C PRO A 151 -8.67 11.37 7.39
N GLY A 152 -8.24 10.67 6.34
CA GLY A 152 -8.95 10.54 5.09
C GLY A 152 -8.86 11.81 4.26
N PRO A 153 -9.37 11.77 3.01
CA PRO A 153 -9.61 13.00 2.27
C PRO A 153 -10.51 13.93 3.09
N LYS A 154 -10.05 15.18 3.30
CA LYS A 154 -10.94 16.21 3.85
C LYS A 154 -12.10 16.42 2.88
N PRO A 155 -13.36 16.51 3.36
CA PRO A 155 -14.43 16.97 2.50
C PRO A 155 -14.02 18.31 1.90
N GLY A 156 -14.08 18.42 0.57
CA GLY A 156 -13.99 19.73 -0.08
C GLY A 156 -15.09 20.66 0.47
N PRO A 157 -14.98 21.98 0.28
CA PRO A 157 -16.09 22.87 0.61
C PRO A 157 -17.36 22.34 -0.07
N ILE A 158 -18.43 22.20 0.71
CA ILE A 158 -19.76 21.91 0.19
C ILE A 158 -20.14 23.15 -0.61
N VAL A 159 -19.80 23.17 -1.89
CA VAL A 159 -20.41 24.09 -2.83
C VAL A 159 -21.85 23.61 -2.96
N ASP A 160 -22.80 24.48 -2.63
CA ASP A 160 -24.22 24.19 -2.83
C ASP A 160 -24.40 23.61 -4.23
N ALA A 161 -24.87 22.37 -4.30
CA ALA A 161 -24.97 21.62 -5.53
C ALA A 161 -25.94 22.35 -6.48
N ASP A 162 -25.39 22.87 -7.58
CA ASP A 162 -26.16 23.36 -8.71
C ASP A 162 -26.99 22.18 -9.27
N PRO A 163 -28.34 22.27 -9.37
CA PRO A 163 -29.22 21.11 -9.53
C PRO A 163 -29.16 20.38 -10.89
N TRP A 164 -28.12 20.57 -11.71
CA TRP A 164 -28.09 20.10 -13.09
C TRP A 164 -26.84 19.33 -13.55
N LEU A 165 -25.86 19.01 -12.69
CA LEU A 165 -24.69 18.22 -13.13
C LEU A 165 -24.74 16.74 -12.70
N VAL A 166 -25.13 15.89 -13.65
CA VAL A 166 -24.87 14.44 -13.62
C VAL A 166 -23.66 14.14 -14.50
N ALA A 167 -22.52 13.80 -13.90
CA ALA A 167 -21.34 13.34 -14.64
C ALA A 167 -21.42 11.82 -14.84
N LEU A 168 -21.84 11.38 -16.02
CA LEU A 168 -21.80 9.99 -16.47
C LEU A 168 -20.39 9.70 -17.04
N CYS A 169 -19.62 8.82 -16.41
CA CYS A 169 -18.35 8.33 -16.99
C CYS A 169 -18.68 7.34 -18.12
N VAL A 170 -18.59 7.79 -19.37
CA VAL A 170 -18.67 6.95 -20.57
C VAL A 170 -17.25 6.53 -20.96
N ARG A 171 -16.99 5.22 -20.91
CA ARG A 171 -15.78 4.56 -21.44
C ARG A 171 -15.54 5.00 -22.89
N LYS A 172 -14.29 5.36 -23.23
CA LYS A 172 -13.81 5.35 -24.61
C LYS A 172 -12.76 4.26 -24.75
#